data_AF-A0A4S1GRX5-F1
#
_entry.id   AF-A0A4S1GRX5-F1
#
_cell.length_a   1.000
_cell.length_b   1.000
_cell.length_c   1.000
_cell.angle_alpha   90.00
_cell.angle_beta   90.00
_cell.angle_gamma   90.00
#
_symmetry.space_group_name_H-M   'P 1'
#
loop_
_entity.id
_entity.type
_entity.pdbx_description
1 polymer ?
#
loop_
_entity_poly.entity_id
_entity_poly.type
_entity_poly.pdbx_seq_one_letter_code
_entity_poly.pdbx_strand_id
1 'polypeptide(L)' 'MGKTRWQTSLFPDKASGSLLLPVKASVRQREGLKAGDAPALTIEVEL' A
#
# COMPACT_ATOMS: atom_id res chain seq x y z
N MET A 1 -13.43 -10.06 -1.33
CA MET A 1 -12.95 -9.41 -0.09
C MET A 1 -11.83 -8.45 -0.49
N GLY A 2 -11.95 -7.16 -0.16
CA GLY A 2 -11.08 -6.07 -0.64
C GLY A 2 -11.90 -4.89 -1.15
N LYS A 3 -12.18 -3.91 -0.27
CA LYS A 3 -13.06 -2.76 -0.57
C LYS A 3 -12.48 -1.82 -1.63
N THR A 4 -11.16 -1.72 -1.68
CA THR A 4 -10.44 -0.91 -2.66
C THR A 4 -9.27 -1.70 -3.24
N ARG A 5 -9.22 -1.84 -4.56
CA ARG A 5 -8.11 -2.41 -5.32
C ARG A 5 -7.43 -1.30 -6.13
N TRP A 6 -6.11 -1.32 -6.18
CA TRP A 6 -5.33 -0.43 -7.03
C TRP A 6 -4.01 -1.08 -7.44
N GLN A 7 -3.51 -0.73 -8.62
CA GLN A 7 -2.18 -1.11 -9.07
C GLN A 7 -1.16 -0.06 -8.63
N THR A 8 -0.02 -0.50 -8.15
CA THR A 8 1.11 0.35 -7.79
C THR A 8 2.42 -0.42 -7.88
N SER A 9 3.53 0.30 -7.91
CA SER A 9 4.87 -0.29 -7.91
C SER A 9 5.39 -0.38 -6.48
N LEU A 10 6.14 -1.45 -6.18
CA LEU A 10 6.93 -1.57 -4.96
C LEU A 10 8.32 -1.01 -5.20
N PHE A 11 8.83 -0.25 -4.23
CA PHE A 11 10.14 0.40 -4.32
C PHE A 11 11.06 -0.14 -3.23
N PRO A 12 12.31 -0.53 -3.55
CA PRO A 12 13.26 -0.94 -2.53
C PRO A 12 13.69 0.26 -1.68
N ASP A 13 13.65 0.10 -0.35
CA ASP A 13 14.26 1.01 0.60
C ASP A 13 15.52 0.38 1.22
N LYS A 14 16.67 0.96 0.86
CA LYS A 14 17.98 0.46 1.32
C LYS A 14 18.22 0.71 2.80
N ALA A 15 17.62 1.77 3.37
CA ALA A 15 17.86 2.13 4.76
C ALA A 15 17.24 1.13 5.73
N SER A 16 16.00 0.69 5.45
CA SER A 16 15.31 -0.32 6.24
C SER A 16 15.52 -1.76 5.77
N GLY A 17 16.07 -1.96 4.56
CA GLY A 17 16.17 -3.29 3.94
C GLY A 17 14.81 -3.87 3.55
N SER A 18 13.83 -3.01 3.26
CA SER A 18 12.44 -3.40 3.00
C SER A 18 11.90 -2.85 1.68
N LEU A 19 10.63 -3.12 1.38
CA LEU A 19 9.93 -2.55 0.24
C LEU A 19 8.95 -1.48 0.73
N LEU A 20 9.03 -0.30 0.13
CA LEU A 20 8.03 0.74 0.26
C LEU A 20 6.85 0.42 -0.67
N LEU A 21 5.68 0.29 -0.05
CA LEU A 21 4.40 0.21 -0.75
C LEU A 21 3.66 1.55 -0.65
N PRO A 22 3.64 2.35 -1.74
CA PRO A 22 2.91 3.60 -1.74
C PRO A 22 1.40 3.35 -1.83
N VAL A 23 0.66 3.97 -0.91
CA VAL A 23 -0.81 4.02 -0.96
C VAL A 23 -1.22 5.31 -1.66
N LYS A 24 -1.93 5.19 -2.80
CA LYS A 24 -2.42 6.34 -3.57
C LYS A 24 -3.29 7.26 -2.71
N ALA A 25 -3.20 8.58 -2.93
CA ALA A 25 -3.97 9.56 -2.15
C ALA A 25 -5.49 9.30 -2.19
N SER A 26 -6.02 8.92 -3.35
CA SER A 26 -7.43 8.54 -3.51
C SER A 26 -7.82 7.30 -2.69
N VAL A 27 -6.91 6.34 -2.53
CA VAL A 27 -7.11 5.14 -1.71
C VAL A 27 -7.09 5.51 -0.23
N ARG A 28 -6.13 6.34 0.21
CA ARG A 28 -6.08 6.82 1.60
C ARG A 28 -7.37 7.54 2.00
N GLN A 29 -7.88 8.42 1.14
CA GLN A 29 -9.12 9.15 1.41
C GLN A 29 -10.33 8.22 1.49
N ARG A 30 -10.44 7.26 0.55
CA ARG A 30 -11.57 6.32 0.50
C ARG A 30 -11.62 5.38 1.70
N GLU A 31 -10.47 4.91 2.16
CA GLU A 31 -10.36 4.00 3.31
C GLU A 31 -10.13 4.72 4.64
N GLY A 32 -10.03 6.07 4.63
CA GLY A 32 -9.84 6.88 5.83
C GLY A 32 -8.47 6.74 6.50
N LEU A 33 -7.44 6.33 5.75
CA LEU A 33 -6.10 6.03 6.27
C LEU A 33 -5.33 7.30 6.65
N LYS A 34 -4.73 7.28 7.83
CA LYS A 34 -3.91 8.33 8.43
C LYS A 34 -2.52 7.79 8.80
N ALA A 35 -1.60 8.70 9.10
CA ALA A 35 -0.28 8.32 9.58
C ALA A 35 -0.40 7.59 10.93
N GLY A 36 0.28 6.44 11.05
CA GLY A 36 0.22 5.56 12.21
C GLY A 36 -0.78 4.41 12.10
N ASP A 37 -1.67 4.42 11.11
CA ASP A 37 -2.60 3.32 10.89
C ASP A 37 -1.88 2.06 10.39
N ALA A 38 -2.36 0.89 10.82
CA ALA A 38 -1.85 -0.42 10.42
C ALA A 38 -2.95 -1.25 9.73
N PRO A 39 -3.31 -0.94 8.46
CA PRO A 39 -4.36 -1.65 7.75
C PRO A 39 -3.90 -3.05 7.33
N ALA A 40 -4.84 -4.00 7.31
CA ALA A 40 -4.64 -5.29 6.66
C ALA A 40 -4.70 -5.14 5.12
N LEU A 41 -3.77 -5.78 4.43
CA LEU A 41 -3.56 -5.66 2.99
C LEU A 41 -3.26 -7.04 2.39
N THR A 42 -3.68 -7.25 1.15
CA THR A 42 -3.25 -8.36 0.31
C THR A 42 -2.56 -7.81 -0.92
N ILE A 43 -1.40 -8.36 -1.26
CA ILE A 43 -0.65 -8.03 -2.47
C ILE A 43 -0.79 -9.21 -3.44
N GLU A 44 -1.25 -8.91 -4.65
CA GLU A 44 -1.23 -9.83 -5.78
C GLU A 44 -0.09 -9.37 -6.71
N VAL A 45 0.80 -10.28 -7.09
CA VAL A 45 1.94 -9.99 -7.98
C VAL A 45 1.69 -10.66 -9.32
N GLU A 46 1.69 -9.87 -10.39
CA GLU A 46 1.73 -10.41 -11.75
C GLU A 46 3.19 -10.57 -12.20
N LEU A 47 3.49 -11.75 -12.75
CA LEU A 47 4.80 -12.15 -13.29
C LEU A 47 4.83 -11.98 -14.80
#